data_AF-A0AAJ0FNL2-F1
#
_entry.id   AF-A0AAJ0FNL2-F1
#
_cell.length_a   1.000
_cell.length_b   1.000
_cell.length_c   1.000
_cell.angle_alpha   90.00
_cell.angle_beta   90.00
_cell.angle_gamma   90.00
#
_symmetry.space_group_name_H-M   'P 1'
#
loop_
_entity.id
_entity.type
_entity.pdbx_description
1 polymer ?
#
loop_
_entity_poly.entity_id
_entity_poly.type
_entity_poly.pdbx_seq_one_letter_code
_entity_poly.pdbx_strand_id
1 'polypeptide(L)'
;MLCSTRCVRFLTASQSPGGSSTGSAVSLSASFALIGIGTENDGSIVQPSSRQSLYSLKPTQEVITAESCWRVSKSLDTPGAMARSTRDVAAATEVLLDPAASAKLPGGGYTSFLAGSFERLKIGFVDPTLWRFPPDLWVPSDEAKEQHDAYHNARALVESLGAKVVYPATLPEPSKLENDGDYTPFVVNSFEIADTVKEFFSDYVDPESTIRDLCHIVNFNKQHSESCLPKDAPDQSWLVRAVEEKPSQERYEAAFQHMRRVGRDEGLKKTLRDNDLDIVITPMDSPVCSLSMASGYPIANVPLGRYHLKGEPSHPFGLASLARSEGEGTLFQFMSAYEANFPARVIPERLLRSIPEQSA
;
A
#
# COMPACT_ATOMS: atom_id res chain seq x y z
N MET A 1 10.28 32.25 -3.55
CA MET A 1 10.36 30.83 -3.93
C MET A 1 9.19 30.12 -3.27
N LEU A 2 8.04 30.08 -3.95
CA LEU A 2 6.86 29.38 -3.44
C LEU A 2 7.00 27.90 -3.79
N CYS A 3 6.93 27.07 -2.75
CA CYS A 3 7.03 25.62 -2.78
C CYS A 3 5.81 25.03 -3.50
N SER A 4 5.82 25.01 -4.83
CA SER A 4 4.97 24.13 -5.63
C SER A 4 5.75 22.85 -5.92
N THR A 5 6.05 22.08 -4.87
CA THR A 5 6.72 20.78 -5.00
C THR A 5 5.67 19.69 -5.13
N ARG A 6 4.94 19.66 -6.24
CA ARG A 6 4.23 18.43 -6.63
C ARG A 6 5.28 17.35 -6.83
N CYS A 7 5.27 16.32 -5.99
CA CYS A 7 6.08 15.15 -6.25
C CYS A 7 5.50 14.48 -7.50
N VAL A 8 6.28 14.47 -8.58
CA VAL A 8 5.87 13.90 -9.86
C VAL A 8 6.47 12.50 -9.99
N ARG A 9 5.72 11.59 -10.62
CA ARG A 9 6.22 10.27 -10.97
C ARG A 9 7.48 10.40 -11.81
N PHE A 10 8.59 9.80 -11.37
CA PHE A 10 9.88 9.94 -12.07
C PHE A 10 9.83 9.36 -13.49
N LEU A 11 8.97 8.36 -13.68
CA LEU A 11 8.69 7.75 -14.97
C LEU A 11 7.87 8.66 -15.91
N THR A 12 6.92 9.45 -15.39
CA THR A 12 5.99 10.30 -16.18
C THR A 12 5.50 11.51 -15.37
N ALA A 13 5.84 12.74 -15.74
CA ALA A 13 5.40 13.93 -14.99
C ALA A 13 3.89 14.25 -15.11
N SER A 14 3.17 13.59 -16.02
CA SER A 14 1.76 13.83 -16.34
C SER A 14 0.77 12.93 -15.60
N GLN A 15 1.23 11.95 -14.80
CA GLN A 15 0.36 11.01 -14.10
C GLN A 15 0.64 10.94 -12.60
N SER A 16 -0.39 10.55 -11.84
CA SER A 16 -0.30 10.36 -10.40
C SER A 16 0.77 9.33 -10.04
N PRO A 17 1.73 9.66 -9.16
CA PRO A 17 2.72 8.72 -8.66
C PRO A 17 2.17 7.68 -7.66
N GLY A 18 0.86 7.69 -7.39
CA GLY A 18 0.29 7.07 -6.20
C GLY A 18 0.64 7.88 -4.95
N GLY A 19 0.19 7.43 -3.79
CA GLY A 19 0.45 8.09 -2.52
C GLY A 19 -0.25 7.38 -1.36
N SER A 20 -0.07 7.83 -0.12
CA SER A 20 0.59 9.08 0.29
C SER A 20 2.11 9.04 0.40
N SER A 21 2.77 7.87 0.43
CA SER A 21 4.24 7.75 0.52
C SER A 21 4.96 8.02 -0.81
N THR A 22 4.49 9.03 -1.54
CA THR A 22 4.89 9.38 -2.89
C THR A 22 6.37 9.70 -2.98
N GLY A 23 6.87 10.58 -2.11
CA GLY A 23 8.26 11.04 -2.12
C GLY A 23 9.25 9.89 -1.93
N SER A 24 8.95 8.98 -0.99
CA SER A 24 9.75 7.79 -0.73
C SER A 24 9.83 6.89 -1.96
N ALA A 25 8.69 6.54 -2.58
CA ALA A 25 8.67 5.68 -3.76
C ALA A 25 9.37 6.33 -4.96
N VAL A 26 9.09 7.61 -5.25
CA VAL A 26 9.70 8.33 -6.37
C VAL A 26 11.23 8.42 -6.19
N SER A 27 11.70 8.72 -4.98
CA SER A 27 13.13 8.81 -4.66
C SER A 27 13.85 7.48 -4.89
N LEU A 28 13.22 6.35 -4.59
CA LEU A 28 13.79 5.03 -4.85
C LEU A 28 13.83 4.69 -6.34
N SER A 29 12.77 5.02 -7.08
CA SER A 29 12.76 4.80 -8.53
C SER A 29 13.83 5.65 -9.23
N ALA A 30 14.03 6.88 -8.74
CA ALA A 30 15.04 7.84 -9.20
C ALA A 30 16.47 7.54 -8.69
N SER A 31 16.66 6.50 -7.87
CA SER A 31 17.95 6.15 -7.24
C SER A 31 18.54 7.23 -6.32
N PHE A 32 17.71 8.07 -5.70
CA PHE A 32 18.14 9.04 -4.69
C PHE A 32 18.37 8.41 -3.30
N ALA A 33 17.81 7.22 -3.05
CA ALA A 33 17.97 6.48 -1.80
C ALA A 33 18.05 4.96 -2.07
N LEU A 34 18.52 4.19 -1.09
CA LEU A 34 18.53 2.71 -1.14
C LEU A 34 17.22 2.10 -0.65
N ILE A 35 16.73 2.61 0.48
CA ILE A 35 15.53 2.14 1.18
C ILE A 35 14.63 3.34 1.43
N GLY A 36 13.31 3.13 1.30
CA GLY A 36 12.30 4.12 1.62
C GLY A 36 11.37 3.57 2.68
N ILE A 37 11.04 4.41 3.65
CA ILE A 37 10.01 4.13 4.65
C ILE A 37 8.76 4.92 4.25
N GLY A 38 7.61 4.28 4.38
CA GLY A 38 6.31 4.91 4.20
C GLY A 38 5.37 4.52 5.34
N THR A 39 4.20 5.15 5.38
CA THR A 39 3.10 4.77 6.26
C THR A 39 1.89 4.41 5.43
N GLU A 40 1.14 3.40 5.86
CA GLU A 40 -0.06 2.94 5.17
C GLU A 40 -1.23 2.80 6.11
N ASN A 41 -2.29 3.57 5.82
CA ASN A 41 -3.65 3.32 6.29
C ASN A 41 -4.36 2.43 5.26
N ASP A 42 -4.50 2.93 4.03
CA ASP A 42 -5.09 2.21 2.90
C ASP A 42 -4.23 2.44 1.63
N GLY A 43 -3.35 1.49 1.30
CA GLY A 43 -2.57 1.47 0.05
C GLY A 43 -1.38 2.43 -0.06
N SER A 44 -1.13 3.28 0.93
CA SER A 44 -0.14 4.36 0.88
C SER A 44 1.35 3.97 0.84
N ILE A 45 1.68 2.69 0.92
CA ILE A 45 3.01 2.09 0.67
C ILE A 45 2.97 1.28 -0.63
N VAL A 46 2.03 0.34 -0.76
CA VAL A 46 2.02 -0.63 -1.86
C VAL A 46 1.58 -0.02 -3.19
N GLN A 47 0.62 0.93 -3.19
CA GLN A 47 0.18 1.59 -4.41
C GLN A 47 1.27 2.49 -5.02
N PRO A 48 1.89 3.45 -4.28
CA PRO A 48 2.97 4.23 -4.87
C PRO A 48 4.15 3.33 -5.31
N SER A 49 4.44 2.23 -4.60
CA SER A 49 5.47 1.27 -5.01
C SER A 49 5.16 0.59 -6.35
N SER A 50 3.92 0.13 -6.54
CA SER A 50 3.43 -0.39 -7.82
C SER A 50 3.60 0.61 -8.96
N ARG A 51 3.19 1.86 -8.72
CA ARG A 51 3.30 2.96 -9.69
C ARG A 51 4.76 3.36 -9.98
N GLN A 52 5.71 2.96 -9.15
CA GLN A 52 7.15 3.25 -9.33
C GLN A 52 8.00 2.02 -9.70
N SER A 53 7.38 0.86 -9.96
CA SER A 53 8.08 -0.41 -10.24
C SER A 53 9.05 -0.80 -9.10
N LEU A 54 8.53 -0.83 -7.88
CA LEU A 54 9.28 -1.17 -6.66
C LEU A 54 8.69 -2.40 -5.97
N TYR A 55 9.49 -2.99 -5.09
CA TYR A 55 9.05 -3.98 -4.11
C TYR A 55 8.67 -3.26 -2.82
N SER A 56 7.63 -3.74 -2.14
CA SER A 56 7.22 -3.14 -0.87
C SER A 56 6.42 -4.09 0.01
N LEU A 57 6.41 -3.81 1.31
CA LEU A 57 5.60 -4.53 2.30
C LEU A 57 5.00 -3.52 3.29
N LYS A 58 3.68 -3.55 3.45
CA LYS A 58 3.03 -3.13 4.69
C LYS A 58 2.86 -4.37 5.56
N PRO A 59 3.52 -4.47 6.72
CA PRO A 59 3.39 -5.61 7.60
C PRO A 59 2.02 -5.67 8.29
N THR A 60 1.84 -6.68 9.14
CA THR A 60 0.72 -6.82 10.08
C THR A 60 0.61 -5.56 10.92
N GLN A 61 -0.60 -5.09 11.18
CA GLN A 61 -0.80 -3.95 12.08
C GLN A 61 -0.21 -4.25 13.47
N GLU A 62 0.32 -3.22 14.14
CA GLU A 62 0.89 -3.28 15.50
C GLU A 62 2.21 -4.06 15.68
N VAL A 63 2.85 -4.55 14.61
CA VAL A 63 4.19 -5.19 14.71
C VAL A 63 5.36 -4.20 14.59
N ILE A 64 5.05 -2.97 14.18
CA ILE A 64 5.97 -1.82 14.13
C ILE A 64 5.27 -0.66 14.84
N THR A 65 5.93 -0.05 15.82
CA THR A 65 5.42 1.16 16.47
C THR A 65 5.34 2.34 15.50
N ALA A 66 4.23 3.06 15.56
CA ALA A 66 3.97 4.26 14.78
C ALA A 66 3.76 5.50 15.67
N GLU A 67 4.12 5.43 16.95
CA GLU A 67 3.80 6.47 17.95
C GLU A 67 4.39 7.83 17.63
N SER A 68 5.59 7.88 17.06
CA SER A 68 6.24 9.14 16.67
C SER A 68 5.97 9.56 15.21
N CYS A 69 5.10 8.83 14.51
CA CYS A 69 4.65 9.21 13.17
C CYS A 69 3.34 9.98 13.27
N TRP A 70 3.11 10.90 12.34
CA TRP A 70 1.76 11.40 12.11
C TRP A 70 0.88 10.23 11.65
N ARG A 71 -0.26 10.01 12.33
CA ARG A 71 -1.21 8.93 12.03
C ARG A 71 -2.57 9.48 11.70
N VAL A 72 -3.21 8.92 10.67
CA VAL A 72 -4.64 9.11 10.42
C VAL A 72 -5.45 8.30 11.43
N SER A 73 -5.07 7.04 11.66
CA SER A 73 -5.69 6.16 12.63
C SER A 73 -4.63 5.43 13.43
N LYS A 74 -4.84 5.36 14.74
CA LYS A 74 -3.98 4.60 15.66
C LYS A 74 -4.12 3.10 15.45
N SER A 75 -5.33 2.64 15.11
CA SER A 75 -5.65 1.22 14.96
C SER A 75 -5.38 0.67 13.56
N LEU A 76 -5.19 1.53 12.55
CA LEU A 76 -5.05 1.12 11.15
C LEU A 76 -3.71 1.48 10.51
N ASP A 77 -3.06 2.58 10.89
CA ASP A 77 -1.82 3.01 10.27
C ASP A 77 -0.67 2.06 10.61
N THR A 78 0.14 1.73 9.60
CA THR A 78 1.31 0.86 9.76
C THR A 78 2.48 1.39 8.93
N PRO A 79 3.66 1.63 9.55
CA PRO A 79 4.88 1.90 8.80
C PRO A 79 5.31 0.66 8.03
N GLY A 80 5.99 0.85 6.90
CA GLY A 80 6.53 -0.26 6.13
C GLY A 80 7.61 0.17 5.16
N ALA A 81 8.15 -0.81 4.46
CA ALA A 81 9.37 -0.64 3.67
C ALA A 81 9.10 -0.74 2.17
N MET A 82 9.86 0.05 1.42
CA MET A 82 9.90 0.07 -0.03
C MET A 82 11.35 0.00 -0.48
N ALA A 83 11.63 -0.79 -1.51
CA ALA A 83 12.97 -0.86 -2.09
C ALA A 83 12.94 -1.35 -3.55
N ARG A 84 14.12 -1.44 -4.14
CA ARG A 84 14.32 -1.94 -5.51
C ARG A 84 14.53 -3.46 -5.57
N SER A 85 14.69 -4.12 -4.43
CA SER A 85 14.85 -5.56 -4.33
C SER A 85 14.09 -6.14 -3.14
N THR A 86 13.75 -7.42 -3.18
CA THR A 86 13.08 -8.09 -2.05
C THR A 86 13.97 -8.09 -0.82
N ARG A 87 15.28 -8.34 -1.01
CA ARG A 87 16.25 -8.40 0.08
C ARG A 87 16.32 -7.10 0.88
N ASP A 88 16.29 -5.96 0.19
CA ASP A 88 16.35 -4.66 0.84
C ASP A 88 15.05 -4.35 1.60
N VAL A 89 13.88 -4.76 1.07
CA VAL A 89 12.61 -4.67 1.81
C VAL A 89 12.67 -5.53 3.07
N ALA A 90 13.16 -6.77 2.98
CA ALA A 90 13.29 -7.68 4.12
C ALA A 90 14.17 -7.11 5.23
N ALA A 91 15.36 -6.62 4.87
CA ALA A 91 16.30 -6.02 5.82
C ALA A 91 15.71 -4.75 6.45
N ALA A 92 15.05 -3.90 5.67
CA ALA A 92 14.43 -2.68 6.17
C ALA A 92 13.27 -2.97 7.13
N THR A 93 12.36 -3.89 6.78
CA THR A 93 11.24 -4.27 7.64
C THR A 93 11.73 -4.85 8.96
N GLU A 94 12.77 -5.69 8.94
CA GLU A 94 13.35 -6.28 10.15
C GLU A 94 13.86 -5.24 11.14
N VAL A 95 14.54 -4.19 10.64
CA VAL A 95 15.04 -3.08 11.47
C VAL A 95 13.91 -2.27 12.11
N LEU A 96 12.75 -2.19 11.45
CA LEU A 96 11.61 -1.43 11.95
C LEU A 96 10.76 -2.19 12.98
N LEU A 97 10.89 -3.52 13.07
CA LEU A 97 10.06 -4.31 13.98
C LEU A 97 10.25 -3.91 15.43
N ASP A 98 9.14 -3.91 16.17
CA ASP A 98 9.19 -3.81 17.62
C ASP A 98 9.94 -5.02 18.19
N PRO A 99 10.66 -4.88 19.34
CA PRO A 99 11.46 -5.97 19.91
C PRO A 99 10.67 -7.26 20.12
N ALA A 100 9.39 -7.17 20.49
CA ALA A 100 8.52 -8.32 20.70
C ALA A 100 8.16 -9.05 19.38
N ALA A 101 8.02 -8.32 18.27
CA ALA A 101 7.79 -8.91 16.96
C ALA A 101 9.09 -9.50 16.39
N SER A 102 10.20 -8.76 16.52
CA SER A 102 11.54 -9.20 16.10
C SER A 102 11.97 -10.51 16.79
N ALA A 103 11.67 -10.66 18.08
CA ALA A 103 11.99 -11.88 18.84
C ALA A 103 11.28 -13.16 18.36
N LYS A 104 10.22 -13.04 17.54
CA LYS A 104 9.52 -14.19 16.94
C LYS A 104 10.18 -14.68 15.66
N LEU A 105 11.11 -13.91 15.08
CA LEU A 105 11.78 -14.26 13.85
C LEU A 105 12.85 -15.34 14.07
N PRO A 106 13.14 -16.16 13.04
CA PRO A 106 14.29 -17.06 13.07
C PRO A 106 15.61 -16.26 13.13
N GLY A 107 16.73 -16.92 13.48
CA GLY A 107 18.03 -16.24 13.67
C GLY A 107 18.61 -15.49 12.47
N GLY A 108 18.09 -15.72 11.25
CA GLY A 108 18.42 -14.95 10.04
C GLY A 108 17.38 -13.89 9.67
N GLY A 109 16.43 -13.62 10.56
CA GLY A 109 15.38 -12.63 10.37
C GLY A 109 14.53 -12.89 9.13
N TYR A 110 14.04 -11.83 8.48
CA TYR A 110 13.23 -11.98 7.27
C TYR A 110 14.05 -12.45 6.06
N THR A 111 15.37 -12.21 6.06
CA THR A 111 16.23 -12.66 4.95
C THR A 111 16.33 -14.18 4.86
N SER A 112 16.03 -14.90 5.95
CA SER A 112 15.98 -16.37 5.96
C SER A 112 14.86 -16.98 5.12
N PHE A 113 13.83 -16.18 4.75
CA PHE A 113 12.72 -16.63 3.91
C PHE A 113 12.98 -16.46 2.41
N LEU A 114 14.11 -15.86 2.00
CA LEU A 114 14.42 -15.54 0.60
C LEU A 114 14.90 -16.78 -0.17
N ALA A 115 13.98 -17.72 -0.41
CA ALA A 115 14.28 -19.03 -0.99
C ALA A 115 14.42 -19.02 -2.52
N GLY A 116 13.95 -17.97 -3.22
CA GLY A 116 14.00 -17.90 -4.69
C GLY A 116 13.13 -18.93 -5.42
N SER A 117 12.23 -19.63 -4.71
CA SER A 117 11.42 -20.72 -5.27
C SER A 117 9.97 -20.66 -4.83
N PHE A 118 9.07 -20.93 -5.78
CA PHE A 118 7.63 -21.06 -5.55
C PHE A 118 7.24 -22.42 -4.97
N GLU A 119 8.18 -23.37 -4.88
CA GLU A 119 7.89 -24.69 -4.33
C GLU A 119 7.25 -24.59 -2.95
N ARG A 120 6.21 -25.41 -2.75
CA ARG A 120 5.43 -25.53 -1.50
C ARG A 120 4.50 -24.34 -1.20
N LEU A 121 4.53 -23.25 -1.95
CA LEU A 121 3.56 -22.17 -1.79
C LEU A 121 2.21 -22.58 -2.37
N LYS A 122 1.15 -22.36 -1.59
CA LYS A 122 -0.26 -22.51 -1.98
C LYS A 122 -0.83 -21.13 -2.20
N ILE A 123 -1.14 -20.80 -3.45
CA ILE A 123 -1.42 -19.44 -3.89
C ILE A 123 -2.81 -19.37 -4.50
N GLY A 124 -3.69 -18.57 -3.90
CA GLY A 124 -4.97 -18.24 -4.51
C GLY A 124 -4.82 -17.03 -5.42
N PHE A 125 -5.29 -17.11 -6.66
CA PHE A 125 -5.42 -15.93 -7.52
C PHE A 125 -6.89 -15.55 -7.60
N VAL A 126 -7.23 -14.29 -7.34
CA VAL A 126 -8.60 -13.80 -7.55
C VAL A 126 -8.89 -13.56 -9.03
N ASP A 127 -10.17 -13.48 -9.40
CA ASP A 127 -10.58 -13.05 -10.73
C ASP A 127 -10.32 -11.53 -10.92
N PRO A 128 -9.43 -11.12 -11.84
CA PRO A 128 -9.08 -9.72 -12.05
C PRO A 128 -10.24 -8.90 -12.66
N THR A 129 -11.24 -9.54 -13.25
CA THR A 129 -12.44 -8.86 -13.78
C THR A 129 -13.40 -8.43 -12.67
N LEU A 130 -13.34 -9.10 -11.52
CA LEU A 130 -14.10 -8.76 -10.31
C LEU A 130 -13.29 -7.85 -9.38
N TRP A 131 -11.98 -8.08 -9.28
CA TRP A 131 -11.05 -7.31 -8.44
C TRP A 131 -10.47 -6.10 -9.16
N ARG A 132 -11.34 -5.11 -9.41
CA ARG A 132 -11.02 -3.81 -10.03
C ARG A 132 -11.74 -2.67 -9.33
N PHE A 133 -11.28 -1.45 -9.52
CA PHE A 133 -11.96 -0.26 -8.97
C PHE A 133 -13.35 -0.06 -9.60
N PRO A 134 -14.29 0.61 -8.89
CA PRO A 134 -15.56 1.04 -9.45
C PRO A 134 -15.37 1.85 -10.75
N PRO A 135 -16.30 1.75 -11.74
CA PRO A 135 -16.19 2.45 -13.03
C PRO A 135 -15.91 3.95 -12.95
N ASP A 136 -16.34 4.63 -11.88
CA ASP A 136 -16.13 6.07 -11.72
C ASP A 136 -14.68 6.45 -11.36
N LEU A 137 -13.83 5.47 -11.04
CA LEU A 137 -12.43 5.67 -10.65
C LEU A 137 -11.43 5.24 -11.73
N TRP A 138 -11.89 4.74 -12.89
CA TRP A 138 -11.00 4.36 -14.00
C TRP A 138 -11.63 4.62 -15.36
N VAL A 139 -10.78 4.67 -16.39
CA VAL A 139 -11.21 4.83 -17.79
C VAL A 139 -10.89 3.55 -18.53
N PRO A 140 -11.86 2.92 -19.21
CA PRO A 140 -11.57 1.77 -20.05
C PRO A 140 -10.61 2.12 -21.19
N SER A 141 -9.56 1.32 -21.33
CA SER A 141 -8.63 1.40 -22.45
C SER A 141 -8.28 0.00 -22.94
N ASP A 142 -8.05 -0.14 -24.24
CA ASP A 142 -7.60 -1.42 -24.81
C ASP A 142 -6.22 -1.79 -24.25
N GLU A 143 -5.42 -0.79 -23.91
CA GLU A 143 -4.08 -0.95 -23.33
C GLU A 143 -4.13 -1.40 -21.86
N ALA A 144 -5.26 -1.21 -21.16
CA ALA A 144 -5.48 -1.80 -19.84
C ALA A 144 -5.70 -3.34 -19.91
N LYS A 145 -6.07 -3.90 -21.08
CA LYS A 145 -6.11 -5.35 -21.27
C LYS A 145 -4.74 -6.00 -21.07
N GLU A 146 -3.66 -5.27 -21.36
CA GLU A 146 -2.29 -5.73 -21.11
C GLU A 146 -2.06 -6.05 -19.62
N GLN A 147 -2.73 -5.34 -18.70
CA GLN A 147 -2.63 -5.63 -17.27
C GLN A 147 -3.29 -6.96 -16.91
N HIS A 148 -4.46 -7.25 -17.49
CA HIS A 148 -5.16 -8.52 -17.27
C HIS A 148 -4.40 -9.70 -17.87
N ASP A 149 -3.87 -9.54 -19.09
CA ASP A 149 -3.07 -10.57 -19.74
C ASP A 149 -1.79 -10.84 -18.94
N ALA A 150 -1.08 -9.80 -18.48
CA ALA A 150 0.07 -9.94 -17.60
C ALA A 150 -0.27 -10.66 -16.28
N TYR A 151 -1.43 -10.40 -15.69
CA TYR A 151 -1.90 -11.08 -14.49
C TYR A 151 -2.13 -12.58 -14.73
N HIS A 152 -2.82 -12.94 -15.82
CA HIS A 152 -3.06 -14.34 -16.17
C HIS A 152 -1.76 -15.07 -16.53
N ASN A 153 -0.83 -14.41 -17.23
CA ASN A 153 0.49 -14.95 -17.53
C ASN A 153 1.31 -15.16 -16.26
N ALA A 154 1.29 -14.23 -15.31
CA ALA A 154 1.96 -14.39 -14.03
C ALA A 154 1.41 -15.59 -13.25
N ARG A 155 0.08 -15.77 -13.21
CA ARG A 155 -0.55 -16.94 -12.60
C ARG A 155 -0.06 -18.24 -13.23
N ALA A 156 -0.08 -18.33 -14.56
CA ALA A 156 0.36 -19.52 -15.28
C ALA A 156 1.85 -19.81 -15.06
N LEU A 157 2.68 -18.77 -15.03
CA LEU A 157 4.11 -18.91 -14.76
C LEU A 157 4.35 -19.42 -13.33
N VAL A 158 3.72 -18.81 -12.32
CA VAL A 158 3.80 -19.24 -10.92
C VAL A 158 3.39 -20.71 -10.74
N GLU A 159 2.31 -21.14 -11.40
CA GLU A 159 1.87 -22.55 -11.41
C GLU A 159 2.91 -23.47 -12.06
N SER A 160 3.44 -23.10 -13.23
CA SER A 160 4.45 -23.91 -13.92
C SER A 160 5.79 -24.01 -13.19
N LEU A 161 6.08 -23.06 -12.29
CA LEU A 161 7.25 -23.04 -11.41
C LEU A 161 7.02 -23.77 -10.07
N GLY A 162 5.91 -24.50 -9.93
CA GLY A 162 5.70 -25.45 -8.84
C GLY A 162 4.88 -24.95 -7.64
N ALA A 163 4.29 -23.75 -7.71
CA ALA A 163 3.26 -23.36 -6.75
C ALA A 163 1.99 -24.19 -6.94
N LYS A 164 1.28 -24.49 -5.85
CA LYS A 164 -0.10 -24.99 -5.92
C LYS A 164 -1.03 -23.80 -6.11
N VAL A 165 -1.68 -23.70 -7.26
CA VAL A 165 -2.54 -22.55 -7.58
C VAL A 165 -4.02 -22.91 -7.44
N VAL A 166 -4.79 -22.03 -6.77
CA VAL A 166 -6.26 -22.05 -6.77
C VAL A 166 -6.75 -20.82 -7.53
N TYR A 167 -7.62 -21.02 -8.53
CA TYR A 167 -8.21 -19.92 -9.29
C TYR A 167 -9.65 -20.26 -9.75
N PRO A 168 -10.63 -19.36 -9.55
CA PRO A 168 -10.51 -18.12 -8.79
C PRO A 168 -10.59 -18.38 -7.27
N ALA A 169 -9.69 -17.76 -6.50
CA ALA A 169 -9.90 -17.56 -5.07
C ALA A 169 -10.91 -16.42 -4.86
N THR A 170 -11.75 -16.52 -3.83
CA THR A 170 -12.77 -15.52 -3.53
C THR A 170 -12.37 -14.70 -2.31
N LEU A 171 -12.48 -13.39 -2.41
CA LEU A 171 -12.36 -12.43 -1.32
C LEU A 171 -13.69 -11.65 -1.22
N PRO A 172 -14.04 -11.09 -0.05
CA PRO A 172 -15.25 -10.31 0.10
C PRO A 172 -15.21 -9.07 -0.79
N GLU A 173 -16.32 -8.72 -1.42
CA GLU A 173 -16.40 -7.50 -2.22
C GLU A 173 -16.12 -6.26 -1.35
N PRO A 174 -15.44 -5.23 -1.88
CA PRO A 174 -15.14 -4.01 -1.13
C PRO A 174 -16.39 -3.31 -0.55
N SER A 175 -17.52 -3.39 -1.26
CA SER A 175 -18.83 -2.90 -0.80
C SER A 175 -19.29 -3.53 0.53
N LYS A 176 -18.80 -4.73 0.88
CA LYS A 176 -19.13 -5.39 2.15
C LYS A 176 -18.48 -4.70 3.35
N LEU A 177 -17.49 -3.83 3.14
CA LEU A 177 -16.94 -2.99 4.21
C LEU A 177 -17.89 -1.83 4.58
N GLU A 178 -18.97 -1.62 3.82
CA GLU A 178 -20.02 -0.70 4.23
C GLU A 178 -20.93 -1.34 5.29
N ASN A 179 -21.39 -0.54 6.25
CA ASN A 179 -22.38 -0.92 7.25
C ASN A 179 -23.39 0.22 7.42
N ASP A 180 -24.68 -0.06 7.21
CA ASP A 180 -25.77 0.92 7.34
C ASP A 180 -25.56 2.23 6.54
N GLY A 181 -24.94 2.12 5.36
CA GLY A 181 -24.64 3.26 4.47
C GLY A 181 -23.32 3.99 4.80
N ASP A 182 -22.61 3.58 5.85
CA ASP A 182 -21.28 4.09 6.17
C ASP A 182 -20.18 3.19 5.62
N TYR A 183 -19.21 3.79 4.94
CA TYR A 183 -17.94 3.13 4.71
C TYR A 183 -17.17 3.03 6.03
N THR A 184 -17.11 1.83 6.62
CA THR A 184 -16.61 1.65 8.00
C THR A 184 -15.19 2.14 8.25
N PRO A 185 -14.21 2.01 7.31
CA PRO A 185 -12.88 2.59 7.53
C PRO A 185 -12.89 4.11 7.67
N PHE A 186 -13.79 4.79 6.95
CA PHE A 186 -13.94 6.24 7.07
C PHE A 186 -14.45 6.65 8.44
N VAL A 187 -15.40 5.89 9.01
CA VAL A 187 -15.88 6.12 10.38
C VAL A 187 -14.76 5.95 11.39
N VAL A 188 -13.97 4.87 11.27
CA VAL A 188 -12.81 4.60 12.15
C VAL A 188 -11.78 5.74 12.07
N ASN A 189 -11.37 6.12 10.87
CA ASN A 189 -10.41 7.20 10.66
C ASN A 189 -10.93 8.54 11.21
N SER A 190 -12.20 8.88 10.95
CA SER A 190 -12.79 10.15 11.40
C SER A 190 -12.93 10.23 12.92
N PHE A 191 -13.12 9.09 13.58
CA PHE A 191 -13.16 9.02 15.04
C PHE A 191 -11.78 9.22 15.66
N GLU A 192 -10.75 8.58 15.12
CA GLU A 192 -9.42 8.54 15.73
C GLU A 192 -8.54 9.75 15.39
N ILE A 193 -8.72 10.38 14.21
CA ILE A 193 -7.78 11.39 13.71
C ILE A 193 -7.61 12.60 14.64
N ALA A 194 -8.67 13.05 15.32
CA ALA A 194 -8.57 14.18 16.24
C ALA A 194 -7.64 13.87 17.42
N ASP A 195 -7.65 12.63 17.90
CA ASP A 195 -6.84 12.18 19.03
C ASP A 195 -5.39 11.93 18.58
N THR A 196 -5.17 11.34 17.39
CA THR A 196 -3.82 11.15 16.84
C THR A 196 -3.11 12.47 16.54
N VAL A 197 -3.83 13.48 16.03
CA VAL A 197 -3.29 14.83 15.82
C VAL A 197 -2.84 15.44 17.14
N LYS A 198 -3.67 15.31 18.18
CA LYS A 198 -3.38 15.84 19.52
C LYS A 198 -2.17 15.14 20.15
N GLU A 199 -2.10 13.82 20.05
CA GLU A 199 -0.93 13.03 20.50
C GLU A 199 0.34 13.55 19.79
N PHE A 200 0.33 13.66 18.46
CA PHE A 200 1.49 14.11 17.69
C PHE A 200 2.00 15.50 18.10
N PHE A 201 1.10 16.48 18.26
CA PHE A 201 1.50 17.84 18.70
C PHE A 201 1.88 17.94 20.17
N SER A 202 1.53 16.95 21.00
CA SER A 202 1.98 16.93 22.40
C SER A 202 3.48 16.59 22.50
N ASP A 203 4.00 15.80 21.55
CA ASP A 203 5.42 15.47 21.46
C ASP A 203 6.21 16.50 20.62
N TYR A 204 5.56 17.13 19.64
CA TYR A 204 6.17 18.11 18.74
C TYR A 204 5.76 19.55 19.09
N VAL A 205 6.40 20.11 20.11
CA VAL A 205 6.18 21.51 20.52
C VAL A 205 7.20 22.42 19.85
N ASP A 206 6.89 22.88 18.65
CA ASP A 206 7.51 24.09 18.12
C ASP A 206 6.94 25.29 18.91
N PRO A 207 7.77 26.03 19.67
CA PRO A 207 7.30 27.16 20.48
C PRO A 207 6.72 28.30 19.64
N GLU A 208 7.05 28.40 18.35
CA GLU A 208 6.53 29.42 17.43
C GLU A 208 5.21 29.01 16.76
N SER A 209 4.94 27.71 16.65
CA SER A 209 3.68 27.22 16.10
C SER A 209 2.53 27.46 17.09
N THR A 210 1.37 27.88 16.60
CA THR A 210 0.12 27.95 17.38
C THR A 210 -0.81 26.76 17.15
N ILE A 211 -0.45 25.85 16.22
CA ILE A 211 -1.26 24.69 15.86
C ILE A 211 -1.12 23.62 16.94
N ARG A 212 -2.24 23.18 17.54
CA ARG A 212 -2.25 22.19 18.62
C ARG A 212 -3.23 21.04 18.43
N ASP A 213 -4.14 21.16 17.47
CA ASP A 213 -5.20 20.19 17.24
C ASP A 213 -5.73 20.30 15.81
N LEU A 214 -6.68 19.43 15.48
CA LEU A 214 -7.30 19.36 14.16
C LEU A 214 -8.10 20.62 13.80
N CYS A 215 -8.74 21.26 14.78
CA CYS A 215 -9.48 22.51 14.57
C CYS A 215 -8.55 23.65 14.14
N HIS A 216 -7.37 23.76 14.77
CA HIS A 216 -6.35 24.71 14.38
C HIS A 216 -5.88 24.48 12.95
N ILE A 217 -5.69 23.23 12.51
CA ILE A 217 -5.34 22.91 11.11
C ILE A 217 -6.43 23.38 10.14
N VAL A 218 -7.70 23.04 10.41
CA VAL A 218 -8.82 23.43 9.54
C VAL A 218 -8.91 24.95 9.39
N ASN A 219 -8.76 25.68 10.51
CA ASN A 219 -8.81 27.14 10.51
C ASN A 219 -7.58 27.76 9.84
N PHE A 220 -6.39 27.22 10.06
CA PHE A 220 -5.17 27.64 9.39
C PHE A 220 -5.32 27.51 7.86
N ASN A 221 -5.80 26.35 7.38
CA ASN A 221 -6.02 26.14 5.95
C ASN A 221 -7.02 27.13 5.36
N LYS A 222 -8.10 27.49 6.09
CA LYS A 222 -9.08 28.50 5.67
C LYS A 222 -8.47 29.90 5.59
N GLN A 223 -7.65 30.29 6.57
CA GLN A 223 -6.99 31.60 6.62
C GLN A 223 -5.86 31.73 5.60
N HIS A 224 -5.25 30.61 5.21
CA HIS A 224 -4.13 30.52 4.27
C HIS A 224 -4.52 29.81 2.95
N SER A 225 -5.77 29.97 2.51
CA SER A 225 -6.36 29.19 1.41
C SER A 225 -5.60 29.28 0.10
N GLU A 226 -4.96 30.41 -0.20
CA GLU A 226 -4.13 30.56 -1.41
C GLU A 226 -3.01 29.51 -1.50
N SER A 227 -2.48 29.08 -0.35
CA SER A 227 -1.37 28.12 -0.25
C SER A 227 -1.82 26.71 0.13
N CYS A 228 -2.81 26.59 1.03
CA CYS A 228 -3.23 25.32 1.61
C CYS A 228 -4.44 24.69 0.89
N LEU A 229 -5.22 25.49 0.14
CA LEU A 229 -6.40 25.05 -0.63
C LEU A 229 -6.33 25.63 -2.05
N PRO A 230 -5.25 25.33 -2.80
CA PRO A 230 -5.05 25.93 -4.12
C PRO A 230 -6.16 25.50 -5.08
N LYS A 231 -6.37 26.27 -6.15
CA LYS A 231 -7.50 26.10 -7.09
C LYS A 231 -7.61 24.68 -7.68
N ASP A 232 -6.49 24.01 -7.84
CA ASP A 232 -6.36 22.65 -8.38
C ASP A 232 -6.48 21.53 -7.33
N ALA A 233 -6.54 21.88 -6.05
CA ALA A 233 -6.87 20.99 -4.92
C ALA A 233 -7.54 21.77 -3.76
N PRO A 234 -8.74 22.35 -3.98
CA PRO A 234 -9.34 23.30 -3.03
C PRO A 234 -10.16 22.61 -1.93
N ASP A 235 -9.80 21.39 -1.52
CA ASP A 235 -10.61 20.57 -0.63
C ASP A 235 -9.90 20.20 0.68
N GLN A 236 -10.65 20.31 1.77
CA GLN A 236 -10.32 19.73 3.07
C GLN A 236 -11.57 19.19 3.78
N SER A 237 -12.58 18.78 2.99
CA SER A 237 -13.89 18.39 3.49
C SER A 237 -13.82 17.29 4.56
N TRP A 238 -12.85 16.39 4.45
CA TRP A 238 -12.66 15.30 5.41
C TRP A 238 -12.17 15.79 6.77
N LEU A 239 -11.27 16.77 6.81
CA LEU A 239 -10.80 17.36 8.07
C LEU A 239 -11.93 18.14 8.75
N VAL A 240 -12.71 18.89 7.96
CA VAL A 240 -13.90 19.60 8.45
C VAL A 240 -14.90 18.61 9.04
N ARG A 241 -15.23 17.53 8.32
CA ARG A 241 -16.15 16.50 8.79
C ARG A 241 -15.67 15.79 10.06
N ALA A 242 -14.36 15.50 10.16
CA ALA A 242 -13.80 14.89 11.37
C ALA A 242 -13.90 15.81 12.61
N VAL A 243 -13.89 17.13 12.42
CA VAL A 243 -14.10 18.11 13.49
C VAL A 243 -15.58 18.29 13.83
N GLU A 244 -16.43 18.48 12.82
CA GLU A 244 -17.82 18.89 12.99
C GLU A 244 -18.76 17.70 13.24
N GLU A 245 -18.41 16.51 12.74
CA GLU A 245 -19.23 15.29 12.75
C GLU A 245 -18.46 14.09 13.33
N LYS A 246 -17.67 14.28 14.39
CA LYS A 246 -16.94 13.17 15.05
C LYS A 246 -17.93 12.04 15.40
N PRO A 247 -17.72 10.80 14.93
CA PRO A 247 -18.61 9.68 15.25
C PRO A 247 -18.75 9.45 16.76
N SER A 248 -19.86 8.87 17.19
CA SER A 248 -20.00 8.42 18.58
C SER A 248 -19.12 7.18 18.82
N GLN A 249 -18.78 6.93 20.09
CA GLN A 249 -18.05 5.73 20.50
C GLN A 249 -18.75 4.44 20.02
N GLU A 250 -20.08 4.36 20.15
CA GLU A 250 -20.88 3.22 19.70
C GLU A 250 -20.78 3.01 18.19
N ARG A 251 -20.88 4.09 17.39
CA ARG A 251 -20.76 4.01 15.93
C ARG A 251 -19.35 3.61 15.49
N TYR A 252 -18.33 4.11 16.18
CA TYR A 252 -16.94 3.71 16.00
C TYR A 252 -16.74 2.22 16.27
N GLU A 253 -17.20 1.72 17.41
CA GLU A 253 -17.06 0.31 17.80
C GLU A 253 -17.79 -0.61 16.81
N ALA A 254 -19.01 -0.26 16.41
CA ALA A 254 -19.77 -1.00 15.41
C ALA A 254 -19.03 -1.05 14.06
N ALA A 255 -18.52 0.09 13.59
CA ALA A 255 -17.75 0.17 12.35
C ALA A 255 -16.46 -0.66 12.42
N PHE A 256 -15.69 -0.53 13.51
CA PHE A 256 -14.45 -1.28 13.71
C PHE A 256 -14.70 -2.79 13.77
N GLN A 257 -15.71 -3.24 14.52
CA GLN A 257 -16.08 -4.65 14.62
C GLN A 257 -16.55 -5.21 13.26
N HIS A 258 -17.38 -4.46 12.53
CA HIS A 258 -17.84 -4.87 11.20
C HIS A 258 -16.69 -5.01 10.21
N MET A 259 -15.83 -3.98 10.13
CA MET A 259 -14.66 -3.99 9.27
C MET A 259 -13.74 -5.18 9.55
N ARG A 260 -13.44 -5.46 10.84
CA ARG A 260 -12.63 -6.61 11.24
C ARG A 260 -13.31 -7.93 10.90
N ARG A 261 -14.61 -8.07 11.18
CA ARG A 261 -15.37 -9.28 10.85
C ARG A 261 -15.34 -9.58 9.36
N VAL A 262 -15.68 -8.58 8.52
CA VAL A 262 -15.75 -8.73 7.07
C VAL A 262 -14.37 -8.90 6.44
N GLY A 263 -13.42 -8.01 6.73
CA GLY A 263 -12.10 -8.03 6.13
C GLY A 263 -11.24 -9.21 6.60
N ARG A 264 -11.27 -9.50 7.91
CA ARG A 264 -10.44 -10.52 8.54
C ARG A 264 -11.12 -11.88 8.58
N ASP A 265 -12.17 -12.01 9.39
CA ASP A 265 -12.63 -13.30 9.89
C ASP A 265 -13.51 -14.06 8.88
N GLU A 266 -14.45 -13.36 8.24
CA GLU A 266 -15.28 -13.85 7.14
C GLU A 266 -14.61 -13.67 5.77
N GLY A 267 -13.62 -12.79 5.69
CA GLY A 267 -12.85 -12.48 4.50
C GLY A 267 -11.56 -13.30 4.39
N LEU A 268 -10.42 -12.62 4.47
CA LEU A 268 -9.12 -13.18 4.12
C LEU A 268 -8.77 -14.45 4.93
N LYS A 269 -9.05 -14.49 6.23
CA LYS A 269 -8.78 -15.66 7.08
C LYS A 269 -9.62 -16.87 6.64
N LYS A 270 -10.90 -16.66 6.31
CA LYS A 270 -11.78 -17.71 5.79
C LYS A 270 -11.31 -18.19 4.42
N THR A 271 -10.98 -17.27 3.52
CA THR A 271 -10.46 -17.61 2.17
C THR A 271 -9.19 -18.45 2.25
N LEU A 272 -8.21 -18.05 3.06
CA LEU A 272 -6.97 -18.78 3.24
C LEU A 272 -7.23 -20.19 3.79
N ARG A 273 -8.05 -20.30 4.84
CA ARG A 273 -8.35 -21.58 5.48
C ARG A 273 -9.13 -22.53 4.57
N ASP A 274 -10.22 -22.06 3.97
CA ASP A 274 -11.17 -22.92 3.26
C ASP A 274 -10.59 -23.45 1.94
N ASN A 275 -9.60 -22.74 1.38
CA ASN A 275 -8.88 -23.15 0.17
C ASN A 275 -7.49 -23.72 0.46
N ASP A 276 -7.10 -23.87 1.73
CA ASP A 276 -5.76 -24.30 2.16
C ASP A 276 -4.65 -23.50 1.45
N LEU A 277 -4.68 -22.17 1.59
CA LEU A 277 -3.75 -21.23 0.95
C LEU A 277 -2.81 -20.58 1.96
N ASP A 278 -1.59 -20.32 1.51
CA ASP A 278 -0.60 -19.53 2.24
C ASP A 278 -0.80 -18.02 1.97
N ILE A 279 -1.09 -17.67 0.70
CA ILE A 279 -1.32 -16.29 0.26
C ILE A 279 -2.44 -16.18 -0.77
N VAL A 280 -2.98 -14.97 -0.92
CA VAL A 280 -3.87 -14.59 -2.02
C VAL A 280 -3.24 -13.47 -2.85
N ILE A 281 -3.24 -13.63 -4.17
CA ILE A 281 -2.75 -12.66 -5.15
C ILE A 281 -3.93 -11.93 -5.78
N THR A 282 -3.80 -10.62 -5.94
CA THR A 282 -4.76 -9.76 -6.66
C THR A 282 -4.04 -8.77 -7.57
N PRO A 283 -4.74 -8.18 -8.55
CA PRO A 283 -4.26 -6.96 -9.20
C PRO A 283 -4.00 -5.89 -8.14
N MET A 284 -2.85 -5.22 -8.21
CA MET A 284 -2.56 -4.13 -7.26
C MET A 284 -3.40 -2.88 -7.54
N ASP A 285 -3.81 -2.67 -8.79
CA ASP A 285 -4.76 -1.62 -9.20
C ASP A 285 -6.21 -2.05 -8.89
N SER A 286 -6.47 -2.37 -7.62
CA SER A 286 -7.78 -2.78 -7.11
C SER A 286 -8.00 -2.30 -5.68
N PRO A 287 -9.23 -2.41 -5.12
CA PRO A 287 -9.52 -2.07 -3.72
C PRO A 287 -8.95 -3.07 -2.68
N VAL A 288 -7.99 -3.92 -3.06
CA VAL A 288 -7.40 -4.93 -2.16
C VAL A 288 -6.74 -4.32 -0.92
N CYS A 289 -6.19 -3.11 -1.04
CA CYS A 289 -5.58 -2.39 0.09
C CYS A 289 -6.57 -2.20 1.24
N SER A 290 -7.84 -1.90 0.92
CA SER A 290 -8.89 -1.72 1.92
C SER A 290 -9.19 -3.01 2.67
N LEU A 291 -9.07 -4.16 2.01
CA LEU A 291 -9.15 -5.46 2.70
C LEU A 291 -7.93 -5.74 3.57
N SER A 292 -6.72 -5.38 3.14
CA SER A 292 -5.52 -5.51 3.98
C SER A 292 -5.64 -4.66 5.26
N MET A 293 -6.04 -3.40 5.11
CA MET A 293 -6.31 -2.50 6.23
C MET A 293 -7.39 -3.06 7.16
N ALA A 294 -8.54 -3.45 6.59
CA ALA A 294 -9.68 -3.97 7.34
C ALA A 294 -9.35 -5.27 8.09
N SER A 295 -8.54 -6.14 7.47
CA SER A 295 -8.10 -7.39 8.11
C SER A 295 -7.00 -7.18 9.16
N GLY A 296 -6.20 -6.13 9.01
CA GLY A 296 -4.98 -5.89 9.78
C GLY A 296 -3.82 -6.79 9.38
N TYR A 297 -3.96 -7.50 8.26
CA TYR A 297 -2.98 -8.46 7.77
C TYR A 297 -1.96 -7.80 6.83
N PRO A 298 -0.79 -8.42 6.61
CA PRO A 298 0.24 -7.84 5.77
C PRO A 298 -0.13 -7.91 4.29
N ILE A 299 0.35 -6.93 3.53
CA ILE A 299 0.24 -6.86 2.06
C ILE A 299 1.60 -6.49 1.47
N ALA A 300 2.03 -7.24 0.46
CA ALA A 300 3.22 -6.94 -0.31
C ALA A 300 2.88 -6.66 -1.77
N ASN A 301 3.70 -5.82 -2.41
CA ASN A 301 3.64 -5.55 -3.84
C ASN A 301 4.94 -5.96 -4.52
N VAL A 302 4.81 -6.58 -5.69
CA VAL A 302 5.90 -6.87 -6.63
C VAL A 302 5.62 -6.22 -8.00
N PRO A 303 6.65 -5.72 -8.71
CA PRO A 303 6.47 -5.07 -10.02
C PRO A 303 6.17 -6.09 -11.12
N LEU A 304 5.01 -5.98 -11.79
CA LEU A 304 4.54 -6.97 -12.77
C LEU A 304 4.88 -6.61 -14.21
N GLY A 305 4.57 -5.38 -14.61
CA GLY A 305 4.66 -5.00 -16.02
C GLY A 305 4.46 -3.53 -16.22
N ARG A 306 4.31 -3.15 -17.50
CA ARG A 306 4.00 -1.79 -17.93
C ARG A 306 2.97 -1.84 -19.04
N TYR A 307 2.04 -0.90 -19.03
CA TYR A 307 1.15 -0.64 -20.17
C TYR A 307 1.47 0.74 -20.78
N HIS A 308 1.10 0.94 -22.03
CA HIS A 308 1.37 2.18 -22.75
C HIS A 308 0.06 2.82 -23.18
N LEU A 309 -0.28 3.97 -22.63
CA LEU A 309 -1.37 4.77 -23.22
C LEU A 309 -0.82 5.52 -24.42
N LYS A 310 -1.60 5.60 -25.50
CA LYS A 310 -1.17 6.25 -26.74
C LYS A 310 -0.72 7.70 -26.49
N GLY A 311 0.56 7.97 -26.75
CA GLY A 311 1.15 9.30 -26.55
C GLY A 311 1.66 9.58 -25.13
N GLU A 312 1.57 8.61 -24.22
CA GLU A 312 2.11 8.69 -22.87
C GLU A 312 3.30 7.74 -22.69
N PRO A 313 4.24 8.03 -21.75
CA PRO A 313 5.31 7.09 -21.46
C PRO A 313 4.79 5.89 -20.66
N SER A 314 5.54 4.77 -20.68
CA SER A 314 5.13 3.51 -20.06
C SER A 314 4.74 3.61 -18.57
N HIS A 315 3.67 2.91 -18.18
CA HIS A 315 3.10 2.97 -16.84
C HIS A 315 3.28 1.63 -16.11
N PRO A 316 4.15 1.53 -15.10
CA PRO A 316 4.23 0.30 -14.32
C PRO A 316 2.99 0.06 -13.46
N PHE A 317 2.76 -1.22 -13.24
CA PHE A 317 1.77 -1.79 -12.34
C PHE A 317 2.34 -3.07 -11.71
N GLY A 318 1.72 -3.51 -10.62
CA GLY A 318 2.19 -4.62 -9.80
C GLY A 318 1.13 -5.66 -9.46
N LEU A 319 1.58 -6.67 -8.72
CA LEU A 319 0.75 -7.68 -8.07
C LEU A 319 0.74 -7.44 -6.58
N ALA A 320 -0.44 -7.45 -5.98
CA ALA A 320 -0.61 -7.48 -4.53
C ALA A 320 -0.61 -8.92 -4.04
N SER A 321 -0.02 -9.16 -2.87
CA SER A 321 -0.01 -10.44 -2.18
C SER A 321 -0.41 -10.25 -0.72
N LEU A 322 -1.40 -11.00 -0.28
CA LEU A 322 -1.95 -10.97 1.08
C LEU A 322 -1.63 -12.27 1.79
N ALA A 323 -1.17 -12.20 3.04
CA ALA A 323 -0.99 -13.36 3.91
C ALA A 323 -1.84 -13.22 5.18
N ARG A 324 -1.85 -14.25 6.03
CA ARG A 324 -2.37 -14.15 7.39
C ARG A 324 -1.55 -13.16 8.23
N SER A 325 -2.10 -12.73 9.38
CA SER A 325 -1.33 -12.02 10.41
C SER A 325 -0.06 -12.80 10.79
N GLU A 326 1.03 -12.06 10.94
CA GLU A 326 2.40 -12.58 11.14
C GLU A 326 2.90 -13.46 9.97
N GLY A 327 2.31 -13.30 8.77
CA GLY A 327 2.64 -14.02 7.55
C GLY A 327 3.68 -13.34 6.64
N GLU A 328 4.41 -12.34 7.14
CA GLU A 328 5.40 -11.57 6.38
C GLU A 328 6.51 -12.47 5.80
N GLY A 329 6.94 -13.50 6.54
CA GLY A 329 7.91 -14.48 6.04
C GLY A 329 7.44 -15.20 4.77
N THR A 330 6.15 -15.57 4.71
CA THR A 330 5.54 -16.17 3.51
C THR A 330 5.49 -15.17 2.35
N LEU A 331 5.19 -13.90 2.63
CA LEU A 331 5.25 -12.85 1.60
C LEU A 331 6.67 -12.66 1.07
N PHE A 332 7.70 -12.67 1.93
CA PHE A 332 9.08 -12.61 1.50
C PHE A 332 9.52 -13.83 0.69
N GLN A 333 9.03 -15.02 1.03
CA GLN A 333 9.24 -16.21 0.21
C GLN A 333 8.67 -16.03 -1.19
N PHE A 334 7.42 -15.55 -1.30
CA PHE A 334 6.78 -15.25 -2.59
C PHE A 334 7.53 -14.16 -3.36
N MET A 335 7.86 -13.04 -2.73
CA MET A 335 8.58 -11.92 -3.37
C MET A 335 9.96 -12.36 -3.86
N SER A 336 10.67 -13.18 -3.09
CA SER A 336 11.98 -13.72 -3.48
C SER A 336 11.86 -14.68 -4.66
N ALA A 337 10.87 -15.57 -4.65
CA ALA A 337 10.58 -16.45 -5.78
C ALA A 337 10.20 -15.66 -7.03
N TYR A 338 9.41 -14.60 -6.86
CA TYR A 338 9.07 -13.68 -7.93
C TYR A 338 10.31 -13.01 -8.52
N GLU A 339 11.13 -12.36 -7.69
CA GLU A 339 12.33 -11.65 -8.12
C GLU A 339 13.35 -12.56 -8.83
N ALA A 340 13.41 -13.85 -8.45
CA ALA A 340 14.31 -14.81 -9.07
C ALA A 340 13.85 -15.33 -10.45
N ASN A 341 12.54 -15.29 -10.73
CA ASN A 341 11.96 -15.98 -11.90
C ASN A 341 11.23 -15.05 -12.88
N PHE A 342 10.93 -13.82 -12.48
CA PHE A 342 10.28 -12.83 -13.34
C PHE A 342 11.31 -11.85 -13.92
N PRO A 343 10.98 -11.14 -15.02
CA PRO A 343 11.84 -10.09 -15.54
C PRO A 343 12.19 -9.07 -14.46
N ALA A 344 13.44 -8.60 -14.48
CA ALA A 344 13.90 -7.58 -13.55
C ALA A 344 13.03 -6.33 -13.62
N ARG A 345 12.87 -5.63 -12.48
CA ARG A 345 12.14 -4.36 -12.44
C ARG A 345 12.73 -3.42 -13.50
N VAL A 346 11.86 -2.60 -14.10
CA VAL A 346 12.31 -1.76 -15.21
C VAL A 346 12.77 -0.40 -14.67
N ILE A 347 13.98 -0.01 -15.04
CA ILE A 347 14.57 1.28 -14.69
C ILE A 347 13.85 2.41 -15.44
N PRO A 348 13.60 3.58 -14.82
CA PRO A 348 13.07 4.72 -15.54
C PRO A 348 13.95 5.16 -16.71
N GLU A 349 13.36 5.31 -17.91
CA GLU A 349 14.09 5.69 -19.12
C GLU A 349 14.89 6.99 -18.95
N ARG A 350 14.39 7.93 -18.15
CA ARG A 350 15.07 9.18 -17.84
C ARG A 350 16.43 8.98 -17.17
N LEU A 351 16.61 7.91 -16.37
CA LEU A 351 17.91 7.54 -15.80
C LEU A 351 18.84 6.89 -16.83
N LEU A 352 18.29 6.23 -17.84
CA LEU A 352 19.07 5.56 -18.89
C LEU A 352 19.65 6.59 -19.89
N ARG A 353 18.91 7.67 -20.17
CA ARG A 353 19.36 8.75 -21.08
C ARG A 353 20.53 9.59 -20.53
N SER A 354 20.80 9.53 -19.23
CA SER A 354 21.89 10.28 -18.58
C SER A 354 23.21 9.49 -18.47
N ILE A 355 23.25 8.24 -18.91
CA ILE A 355 24.49 7.46 -18.97
C ILE A 355 25.05 7.66 -20.39
N PRO A 356 26.12 8.47 -20.59
CA PRO A 356 26.78 8.50 -21.89
C PRO A 356 27.23 7.07 -22.21
N GLU A 357 26.90 6.60 -23.41
CA GLU A 357 27.38 5.31 -23.92
C GLU A 357 28.89 5.26 -23.66
N GLN A 358 29.31 4.41 -22.73
CA GLN A 358 30.72 4.08 -22.62
C GLN A 358 31.03 3.29 -23.89
N SER A 359 31.69 3.98 -24.83
CA SER A 359 32.26 3.41 -26.04
C SER A 359 33.07 2.17 -25.67
N ALA A 360 32.61 1.02 -26.15
CA ALA A 360 33.32 -0.25 -26.09
C ALA A 360 34.61 -0.21 -26.92
#